data_AF-C7BVM3-F1
#
_entry.id   AF-C7BVM3-F1
#
_cell.length_a   1.000
_cell.length_b   1.000
_cell.length_c   1.000
_cell.angle_alpha   90.00
_cell.angle_beta   90.00
_cell.angle_gamma   90.00
#
_symmetry.space_group_name_H-M   'P 1'
#
loop_
_entity.id
_entity.type
_entity.pdbx_description
1 polymer ?
#
loop_
_entity_poly.entity_id
_entity_poly.type
_entity_poly.pdbx_seq_one_letter_code
_entity_poly.pdbx_strand_id
1 'polypeptide(L)'
;MPAPKEDTWAFQPIGAPFPDNPVRVPGQQNMYVALWYKHGKPIHGRAWNNNGGVECSFSYGKFELSGAKDLGGQIQILTYKGDFDSLGYWYEWLPVKTRFAGEAHRELVRCGQSTPVLMPCKDGQQRIGYLDLSTEIATGIKIYEDLWEDKKFGDNFPKNVVPADYRQLKTETGPMNQYVALWYKHGEPVFGRAYPGQSGKIMANFGANNQENSGPEIGSLQMLTVPDESKMGLEYKWITRAEGRSGGWTTVHVGDSAPVIVVDEKGNEYLGNLDTGKDKASIGWAGKEKEMDR
;
A
#
# COMPACT_ATOMS: atom_id res chain seq x y z
N MET A 1 3.84 -34.03 29.63
CA MET A 1 3.31 -32.67 29.89
C MET A 1 1.87 -32.64 29.43
N PRO A 2 0.98 -31.88 30.09
CA PRO A 2 -0.38 -31.69 29.59
C PRO A 2 -0.34 -31.06 28.19
N ALA A 3 -1.36 -31.34 27.38
CA ALA A 3 -1.48 -30.71 26.06
C ALA A 3 -1.60 -29.18 26.21
N PRO A 4 -1.00 -28.39 25.30
CA PRO A 4 -1.14 -26.94 25.33
C PRO A 4 -2.61 -26.54 25.23
N LYS A 5 -3.01 -25.55 26.02
CA LYS A 5 -4.35 -24.94 25.95
C LYS A 5 -4.44 -23.99 24.75
N GLU A 6 -5.66 -23.61 24.40
CA GLU A 6 -5.92 -22.61 23.35
C GLU A 6 -5.69 -21.17 23.84
N ASP A 7 -5.46 -20.27 22.89
CA ASP A 7 -5.37 -18.82 23.12
C ASP A 7 -6.63 -18.29 23.82
N THR A 8 -6.46 -17.45 24.84
CA THR A 8 -7.59 -16.81 25.54
C THR A 8 -7.82 -15.39 25.04
N TRP A 9 -9.01 -15.16 24.47
CA TRP A 9 -9.46 -13.86 23.96
C TRP A 9 -10.58 -13.29 24.84
N ALA A 10 -10.23 -12.37 25.74
CA ALA A 10 -11.17 -11.79 26.70
C ALA A 10 -12.03 -10.69 26.05
N PHE A 11 -13.36 -10.84 26.08
CA PHE A 11 -14.27 -9.77 25.66
C PHE A 11 -14.12 -8.56 26.56
N GLN A 12 -14.00 -7.39 25.94
CA GLN A 12 -13.69 -6.15 26.63
C GLN A 12 -14.49 -4.99 26.02
N PRO A 13 -15.36 -4.33 26.80
CA PRO A 13 -16.00 -3.10 26.38
C PRO A 13 -14.98 -1.99 26.10
N ILE A 14 -15.17 -1.26 25.01
CA ILE A 14 -14.35 -0.09 24.67
C ILE A 14 -14.63 1.01 25.70
N GLY A 15 -13.57 1.62 26.23
CA GLY A 15 -13.61 2.62 27.30
C GLY A 15 -13.60 2.05 28.72
N ALA A 16 -13.82 0.74 28.91
CA ALA A 16 -13.66 0.09 30.21
C ALA A 16 -12.18 -0.27 30.48
N PRO A 17 -11.77 -0.49 31.75
CA PRO A 17 -10.41 -0.93 32.07
C PRO A 17 -10.03 -2.25 31.42
N PHE A 18 -8.75 -2.42 31.07
CA PHE A 18 -8.24 -3.65 30.47
C PHE A 18 -8.54 -4.90 31.32
N PRO A 19 -8.71 -6.07 30.69
CA PRO A 19 -8.84 -7.33 31.42
C PRO A 19 -7.50 -7.72 32.04
N ASP A 20 -7.52 -8.69 32.95
CA ASP A 20 -6.32 -9.24 33.59
C ASP A 20 -5.30 -9.76 32.57
N ASN A 21 -4.02 -9.44 32.78
CA ASN A 21 -2.87 -9.97 32.02
C ASN A 21 -2.99 -9.81 30.49
N PRO A 22 -3.23 -8.59 29.96
CA PRO A 22 -3.30 -8.37 28.53
C PRO A 22 -1.91 -8.53 27.91
N VAL A 23 -1.83 -9.22 26.77
CA VAL A 23 -0.56 -9.46 26.07
C VAL A 23 -0.10 -8.18 25.39
N ARG A 24 1.07 -7.68 25.82
CA ARG A 24 1.72 -6.49 25.26
C ARG A 24 2.48 -6.82 23.98
N VAL A 25 2.53 -5.85 23.09
CA VAL A 25 3.40 -5.89 21.91
C VAL A 25 4.85 -5.63 22.32
N PRO A 26 5.84 -6.43 21.87
CA PRO A 26 7.25 -6.24 22.23
C PRO A 26 7.75 -4.85 21.87
N GLY A 27 8.53 -4.24 22.77
CA GLY A 27 9.10 -2.91 22.56
C GLY A 27 8.09 -1.76 22.60
N GLN A 28 6.80 -2.04 22.85
CA GLN A 28 5.75 -1.02 22.94
C GLN A 28 5.29 -0.85 24.40
N GLN A 29 5.31 0.39 24.88
CA GLN A 29 4.94 0.70 26.27
C GLN A 29 3.42 0.59 26.53
N ASN A 30 2.61 0.91 25.53
CA ASN A 30 1.16 1.05 25.65
C ASN A 30 0.43 0.49 24.42
N MET A 31 0.78 -0.74 24.00
CA MET A 31 0.13 -1.40 22.87
C MET A 31 -0.10 -2.88 23.19
N TYR A 32 -1.32 -3.36 22.91
CA TYR A 32 -1.79 -4.70 23.23
C TYR A 32 -2.43 -5.35 22.00
N VAL A 33 -2.39 -6.68 21.95
CA VAL A 33 -2.98 -7.46 20.86
C VAL A 33 -4.50 -7.50 21.03
N ALA A 34 -5.23 -7.08 20.00
CA ALA A 34 -6.69 -7.05 20.01
C ALA A 34 -7.28 -7.79 18.79
N LEU A 35 -8.52 -8.23 18.94
CA LEU A 35 -9.29 -8.96 17.94
C LEU A 35 -10.70 -8.39 17.87
N TRP A 36 -11.21 -8.24 16.66
CA TRP A 36 -12.57 -7.82 16.37
C TRP A 36 -13.19 -8.70 15.30
N TYR A 37 -14.50 -8.87 15.34
CA TYR A 37 -15.25 -9.64 14.35
C TYR A 37 -16.21 -8.74 13.59
N LYS A 38 -16.15 -8.82 12.26
CA LYS A 38 -17.10 -8.17 11.37
C LYS A 38 -17.68 -9.19 10.41
N HIS A 39 -19.00 -9.37 10.46
CA HIS A 39 -19.72 -10.38 9.67
C HIS A 39 -19.12 -11.79 9.78
N GLY A 40 -18.72 -12.18 10.99
CA GLY A 40 -18.11 -13.48 11.28
C GLY A 40 -16.64 -13.61 10.87
N LYS A 41 -16.02 -12.57 10.29
CA LYS A 41 -14.60 -12.57 9.92
C LYS A 41 -13.74 -11.97 11.05
N PRO A 42 -12.70 -12.69 11.53
CA PRO A 42 -11.76 -12.18 12.52
C PRO A 42 -10.78 -11.18 11.91
N ILE A 43 -10.52 -10.10 12.63
CA ILE A 43 -9.61 -9.01 12.25
C ILE A 43 -8.77 -8.65 13.46
N HIS A 44 -7.46 -8.93 13.41
CA HIS A 44 -6.55 -8.45 14.45
C HIS A 44 -6.27 -6.96 14.29
N GLY A 45 -6.06 -6.29 15.42
CA GLY A 45 -5.76 -4.88 15.52
C GLY A 45 -5.09 -4.59 16.86
N ARG A 46 -5.02 -3.31 17.22
CA ARG A 46 -4.33 -2.87 18.44
C ARG A 46 -5.30 -2.28 19.45
N ALA A 47 -4.97 -2.44 20.72
CA ALA A 47 -5.56 -1.68 21.82
C ALA A 47 -4.48 -0.91 22.59
N TRP A 48 -4.86 0.18 23.23
CA TRP A 48 -4.01 0.96 24.13
C TRP A 48 -4.82 1.53 25.29
N ASN A 49 -4.12 1.90 26.37
CA ASN A 49 -4.74 2.60 27.49
C ASN A 49 -4.79 4.10 27.22
N ASN A 50 -5.98 4.68 27.33
CA ASN A 50 -6.16 6.12 27.44
C ASN A 50 -7.09 6.40 28.63
N ASN A 51 -6.65 7.23 29.57
CA ASN A 51 -7.40 7.58 30.79
C ASN A 51 -7.93 6.37 31.58
N GLY A 52 -7.18 5.26 31.59
CA GLY A 52 -7.57 4.04 32.30
C GLY A 52 -8.57 3.15 31.54
N GLY A 53 -9.08 3.61 30.39
CA GLY A 53 -9.98 2.87 29.51
C GLY A 53 -9.25 2.27 28.31
N VAL A 54 -9.84 1.20 27.76
CA VAL A 54 -9.41 0.57 26.51
C VAL A 54 -9.84 1.44 25.34
N GLU A 55 -8.87 1.95 24.59
CA GLU A 55 -9.05 2.42 23.22
C GLU A 55 -8.46 1.40 22.24
N CYS A 56 -8.87 1.48 20.98
CA CYS A 56 -8.49 0.49 19.99
C CYS A 56 -8.52 1.02 18.56
N SER A 57 -7.93 0.25 17.65
CA SER A 57 -7.91 0.54 16.23
C SER A 57 -7.81 -0.76 15.43
N PHE A 58 -8.70 -0.89 14.45
CA PHE A 58 -8.76 -1.99 13.50
C PHE A 58 -8.84 -1.44 12.08
N SER A 59 -8.12 -2.06 11.16
CA SER A 59 -8.24 -1.79 9.73
C SER A 59 -9.39 -2.62 9.13
N TYR A 60 -10.40 -1.96 8.58
CA TYR A 60 -11.51 -2.61 7.88
C TYR A 60 -11.86 -1.88 6.59
N GLY A 61 -11.57 -2.53 5.45
CA GLY A 61 -11.58 -1.85 4.16
C GLY A 61 -10.72 -0.58 4.22
N LYS A 62 -11.27 0.57 3.80
CA LYS A 62 -10.57 1.88 3.76
C LYS A 62 -10.40 2.53 5.12
N PHE A 63 -11.00 1.97 6.17
CA PHE A 63 -11.23 2.72 7.39
C PHE A 63 -10.39 2.18 8.52
N GLU A 64 -9.79 3.11 9.26
CA GLU A 64 -9.40 2.86 10.63
C GLU A 64 -10.67 3.00 11.48
N LEU A 65 -11.07 1.91 12.13
CA LEU A 65 -12.21 1.88 13.04
C LEU A 65 -11.67 1.86 14.46
N SER A 66 -11.98 2.90 15.23
CA SER A 66 -11.59 3.06 16.63
C SER A 66 -12.77 3.36 17.55
N GLY A 67 -13.88 3.84 16.99
CA GLY A 67 -15.06 4.24 17.74
C GLY A 67 -15.87 3.05 18.24
N ALA A 68 -16.32 3.11 19.50
CA ALA A 68 -17.15 2.08 20.10
C ALA A 68 -18.41 1.77 19.28
N LYS A 69 -19.04 2.79 18.70
CA LYS A 69 -20.25 2.63 17.86
C LYS A 69 -19.97 1.80 16.60
N ASP A 70 -18.87 2.07 15.92
CA ASP A 70 -18.53 1.41 14.65
C ASP A 70 -18.06 -0.04 14.85
N LEU A 71 -17.46 -0.30 16.01
CA LEU A 71 -16.95 -1.61 16.41
C LEU A 71 -17.98 -2.48 17.16
N GLY A 72 -19.16 -1.96 17.46
CA GLY A 72 -20.21 -2.71 18.18
C GLY A 72 -20.03 -2.76 19.70
N GLY A 73 -19.28 -1.82 20.28
CA GLY A 73 -19.16 -1.55 21.71
C GLY A 73 -18.12 -2.39 22.45
N GLN A 74 -17.70 -3.52 21.88
CA GLN A 74 -16.75 -4.44 22.50
C GLN A 74 -15.80 -5.05 21.48
N ILE A 75 -14.61 -5.39 21.95
CA ILE A 75 -13.56 -6.11 21.21
C ILE A 75 -13.07 -7.26 22.08
N GLN A 76 -12.12 -8.04 21.58
CA GLN A 76 -11.40 -9.02 22.39
C GLN A 76 -9.94 -8.61 22.56
N ILE A 77 -9.39 -8.82 23.75
CA ILE A 77 -7.98 -8.62 24.07
C ILE A 77 -7.34 -9.97 24.33
N LEU A 78 -6.18 -10.22 23.74
CA LEU A 78 -5.41 -11.44 24.03
C LEU A 78 -4.91 -11.38 25.47
N THR A 79 -5.15 -12.43 26.25
CA THR A 79 -4.68 -12.52 27.64
C THR A 79 -3.77 -13.72 27.85
N TYR A 80 -2.88 -13.61 28.82
CA TYR A 80 -1.98 -14.68 29.23
C TYR A 80 -1.94 -14.75 30.76
N LYS A 81 -2.89 -15.50 31.34
CA LYS A 81 -3.03 -15.66 32.79
C LYS A 81 -2.51 -17.04 33.21
N GLY A 82 -1.24 -17.09 33.58
CA GLY A 82 -0.54 -18.31 33.95
C GLY A 82 0.91 -18.28 33.47
N ASP A 83 1.43 -19.46 33.20
CA ASP A 83 2.81 -19.72 32.78
C ASP A 83 2.87 -20.97 31.90
N PHE A 84 4.06 -21.32 31.44
CA PHE A 84 4.27 -22.49 30.59
C PHE A 84 3.81 -23.79 31.26
N ASP A 85 4.00 -23.94 32.56
CA ASP A 85 3.64 -25.17 33.28
C ASP A 85 2.12 -25.35 33.41
N SER A 86 1.39 -24.24 33.55
CA SER A 86 -0.08 -24.23 33.71
C SER A 86 -0.87 -24.15 32.38
N LEU A 87 -0.25 -23.64 31.32
CA LEU A 87 -0.89 -23.44 30.01
C LEU A 87 -0.33 -24.34 28.90
N GLY A 88 0.91 -24.83 29.05
CA GLY A 88 1.61 -25.66 28.06
C GLY A 88 2.22 -24.88 26.88
N TYR A 89 2.14 -23.55 26.91
CA TYR A 89 2.68 -22.67 25.87
C TYR A 89 3.10 -21.32 26.46
N TRP A 90 3.85 -20.53 25.68
CA TRP A 90 4.15 -19.12 25.95
C TRP A 90 4.17 -18.38 24.60
N TYR A 91 4.01 -17.05 24.62
CA TYR A 91 4.00 -16.25 23.39
C TYR A 91 5.39 -15.75 23.02
N GLU A 92 5.84 -16.11 21.82
CA GLU A 92 7.07 -15.60 21.21
C GLU A 92 6.75 -14.77 19.96
N TRP A 93 7.42 -13.63 19.80
CA TRP A 93 7.33 -12.82 18.57
C TRP A 93 8.50 -13.12 17.66
N LEU A 94 8.21 -13.56 16.44
CA LEU A 94 9.21 -13.95 15.45
C LEU A 94 8.94 -13.29 14.09
N PRO A 95 9.96 -13.14 13.24
CA PRO A 95 9.76 -12.70 11.86
C PRO A 95 8.78 -13.63 11.13
N VAL A 96 7.78 -13.05 10.48
CA VAL A 96 6.67 -13.76 9.81
C VAL A 96 7.14 -14.87 8.84
N LYS A 97 8.32 -14.73 8.22
CA LYS A 97 8.93 -15.74 7.34
C LYS A 97 9.30 -17.05 8.06
N THR A 98 9.54 -17.01 9.37
CA THR A 98 9.92 -18.19 10.17
C THR A 98 8.77 -19.16 10.39
N ARG A 99 7.51 -18.75 10.12
CA ARG A 99 6.34 -19.64 10.21
C ARG A 99 6.42 -20.87 9.30
N PHE A 100 7.26 -20.81 8.26
CA PHE A 100 7.48 -21.91 7.32
C PHE A 100 8.67 -22.80 7.69
N ALA A 101 9.40 -22.50 8.77
CA ALA A 101 10.57 -23.25 9.18
C ALA A 101 10.24 -24.70 9.62
N GLY A 102 8.96 -25.03 9.80
CA GLY A 102 8.51 -26.40 10.11
C GLY A 102 8.88 -26.85 11.52
N GLU A 103 9.07 -25.90 12.44
CA GLU A 103 9.42 -26.20 13.81
C GLU A 103 8.22 -26.75 14.58
N ALA A 104 8.24 -28.05 14.87
CA ALA A 104 7.12 -28.78 15.48
C ALA A 104 6.68 -28.27 16.86
N HIS A 105 7.43 -27.36 17.49
CA HIS A 105 7.14 -26.81 18.81
C HIS A 105 6.55 -25.39 18.75
N ARG A 106 6.28 -24.85 17.56
CA ARG A 106 5.74 -23.51 17.36
C ARG A 106 4.41 -23.58 16.61
N GLU A 107 3.41 -22.91 17.17
CA GLU A 107 2.11 -22.73 16.54
C GLU A 107 1.85 -21.24 16.33
N LEU A 108 1.29 -20.89 15.17
CA LEU A 108 0.98 -19.51 14.83
C LEU A 108 -0.29 -19.08 15.54
N VAL A 109 -0.22 -18.05 16.39
CA VAL A 109 -1.40 -17.38 16.96
C VAL A 109 -2.29 -16.87 15.82
N ARG A 110 -3.51 -17.38 15.71
CA ARG A 110 -4.44 -16.99 14.64
C ARG A 110 -5.89 -17.17 15.06
N CYS A 111 -6.76 -16.40 14.41
CA CYS A 111 -8.20 -16.64 14.41
C CYS A 111 -8.65 -16.69 12.95
N GLY A 112 -9.22 -17.81 12.50
CA GLY A 112 -9.53 -17.99 11.09
C GLY A 112 -8.29 -17.77 10.22
N GLN A 113 -8.37 -16.89 9.22
CA GLN A 113 -7.25 -16.51 8.35
C GLN A 113 -6.49 -15.26 8.81
N SER A 114 -6.80 -14.73 9.99
CA SER A 114 -6.16 -13.52 10.53
C SER A 114 -5.09 -13.92 11.55
N THR A 115 -3.87 -13.40 11.41
CA THR A 115 -2.79 -13.51 12.40
C THR A 115 -2.27 -12.10 12.73
N PRO A 116 -2.00 -11.76 14.00
CA PRO A 116 -1.48 -10.44 14.35
C PRO A 116 -0.06 -10.27 13.80
N VAL A 117 0.25 -9.08 13.27
CA VAL A 117 1.59 -8.74 12.78
C VAL A 117 1.96 -7.32 13.20
N LEU A 118 3.20 -7.17 13.69
CA LEU A 118 3.79 -5.88 14.02
C LEU A 118 4.48 -5.31 12.78
N MET A 119 4.12 -4.09 12.39
CA MET A 119 4.61 -3.46 11.17
C MET A 119 5.22 -2.09 11.47
N PRO A 120 6.37 -1.76 10.86
CA PRO A 120 6.85 -0.39 10.81
C PRO A 120 5.91 0.46 9.97
N CYS A 121 5.68 1.69 10.40
CA CYS A 121 4.79 2.65 9.79
C CYS A 121 5.62 3.82 9.24
N LYS A 122 5.07 4.56 8.27
CA LYS A 122 5.75 5.72 7.67
C LYS A 122 6.15 6.82 8.65
N ASP A 123 5.39 6.97 9.73
CA ASP A 123 5.67 7.93 10.80
C ASP A 123 6.82 7.48 11.73
N GLY A 124 7.52 6.39 11.38
CA GLY A 124 8.60 5.81 12.18
C GLY A 124 8.11 5.00 13.38
N GLN A 125 6.79 4.90 13.61
CA GLN A 125 6.22 4.11 14.69
C GLN A 125 6.03 2.66 14.26
N GLN A 126 5.95 1.75 15.23
CA GLN A 126 5.50 0.39 14.98
C GLN A 126 4.04 0.28 15.42
N ARG A 127 3.21 -0.36 14.62
CA ARG A 127 1.80 -0.62 14.96
C ARG A 127 1.44 -2.06 14.61
N ILE A 128 0.55 -2.63 15.42
CA ILE A 128 -0.04 -3.93 15.11
C ILE A 128 -1.18 -3.76 14.09
N GLY A 129 -1.24 -4.70 13.15
CA GLY A 129 -2.41 -5.02 12.33
C GLY A 129 -2.53 -6.53 12.21
N TYR A 130 -2.95 -7.02 11.04
CA TYR A 130 -3.06 -8.45 10.78
C TYR A 130 -2.58 -8.84 9.39
N LEU A 131 -2.03 -10.04 9.26
CA LEU A 131 -1.82 -10.72 7.97
C LEU A 131 -3.04 -11.60 7.69
N ASP A 132 -3.64 -11.40 6.53
CA ASP A 132 -4.62 -12.32 5.97
C ASP A 132 -3.89 -13.48 5.29
N LEU A 133 -3.88 -14.64 5.95
CA LEU A 133 -3.24 -15.86 5.51
C LEU A 133 -3.84 -16.41 4.19
N SER A 134 -5.04 -15.98 3.80
CA SER A 134 -5.64 -16.41 2.53
C SER A 134 -5.17 -15.59 1.32
N THR A 135 -4.77 -14.34 1.55
CA THR A 135 -4.31 -13.43 0.50
C THR A 135 -2.83 -13.10 0.60
N GLU A 136 -2.19 -13.46 1.71
CA GLU A 136 -0.80 -13.12 2.05
C GLU A 136 -0.55 -11.60 2.11
N ILE A 137 -1.59 -10.84 2.47
CA ILE A 137 -1.54 -9.37 2.61
C ILE A 137 -1.61 -8.98 4.08
N ALA A 138 -0.60 -8.21 4.54
CA ALA A 138 -0.64 -7.57 5.84
C ALA A 138 -1.38 -6.23 5.77
N THR A 139 -2.40 -6.07 6.60
CA THR A 139 -3.17 -4.84 6.75
C THR A 139 -3.16 -4.41 8.20
N GLY A 140 -2.65 -3.21 8.46
CA GLY A 140 -2.80 -2.54 9.76
C GLY A 140 -3.03 -1.03 9.66
N ILE A 141 -2.87 -0.47 8.45
CA ILE A 141 -2.90 0.94 8.11
C ILE A 141 -3.21 1.00 6.60
N LYS A 142 -3.89 2.05 6.13
CA LYS A 142 -4.08 2.28 4.70
C LYS A 142 -2.72 2.35 3.98
N ILE A 143 -2.66 1.98 2.70
CA ILE A 143 -1.42 2.11 1.92
C ILE A 143 -1.18 3.59 1.59
N TYR A 144 -0.18 4.18 2.23
CA TYR A 144 0.21 5.58 2.01
C TYR A 144 1.40 5.73 1.03
N GLU A 145 1.82 4.66 0.35
CA GLU A 145 2.93 4.64 -0.64
C GLU A 145 2.40 4.55 -2.07
N ASP A 146 3.16 5.14 -3.00
CA ASP A 146 3.05 4.84 -4.42
C ASP A 146 3.47 3.39 -4.65
N LEU A 147 2.59 2.59 -5.25
CA LEU A 147 2.87 1.18 -5.49
C LEU A 147 3.27 0.95 -6.95
N TRP A 148 4.49 0.47 -7.13
CA TRP A 148 5.07 0.19 -8.43
C TRP A 148 5.06 -1.31 -8.69
N GLU A 149 4.48 -1.73 -9.81
CA GLU A 149 4.57 -3.12 -10.26
C GLU A 149 5.62 -3.25 -11.36
N ASP A 150 6.62 -4.11 -11.14
CA ASP A 150 7.64 -4.43 -12.12
C ASP A 150 7.04 -5.25 -13.28
N LYS A 151 7.26 -4.77 -14.50
CA LYS A 151 6.78 -5.38 -15.75
C LYS A 151 7.89 -5.37 -16.80
N LYS A 152 7.66 -6.09 -17.90
CA LYS A 152 8.46 -5.98 -19.12
C LYS A 152 7.60 -5.48 -20.28
N PHE A 153 8.22 -4.78 -21.21
CA PHE A 153 7.62 -4.48 -22.49
C PHE A 153 7.09 -5.77 -23.14
N GLY A 154 5.85 -5.75 -23.62
CA GLY A 154 5.21 -6.92 -24.22
C GLY A 154 4.57 -7.91 -23.22
N ASP A 155 4.65 -7.69 -21.90
CA ASP A 155 3.89 -8.46 -20.92
C ASP A 155 2.36 -8.23 -21.05
N ASN A 156 1.55 -9.06 -20.39
CA ASN A 156 0.12 -8.81 -20.27
C ASN A 156 -0.14 -7.50 -19.53
N PHE A 157 -1.05 -6.67 -20.06
CA PHE A 157 -1.39 -5.40 -19.42
C PHE A 157 -2.03 -5.62 -18.03
N PRO A 158 -1.58 -4.92 -16.97
CA PRO A 158 -2.13 -5.06 -15.62
C PRO A 158 -3.57 -4.52 -15.53
N LYS A 159 -4.33 -5.01 -14.54
CA LYS A 159 -5.74 -4.61 -14.34
C LYS A 159 -5.91 -3.52 -13.28
N ASN A 160 -4.95 -3.40 -12.38
CA ASN A 160 -4.89 -2.51 -11.21
C ASN A 160 -4.14 -1.20 -11.53
N VAL A 161 -4.42 -0.61 -12.68
CA VAL A 161 -3.82 0.65 -13.14
C VAL A 161 -4.91 1.61 -13.57
N VAL A 162 -4.69 2.91 -13.35
CA VAL A 162 -5.65 3.97 -13.70
C VAL A 162 -5.12 4.83 -14.84
N PRO A 163 -5.95 5.23 -15.81
CA PRO A 163 -5.55 6.18 -16.83
C PRO A 163 -5.14 7.52 -16.24
N ALA A 164 -4.20 8.19 -16.88
CA ALA A 164 -3.86 9.58 -16.63
C ALA A 164 -5.11 10.46 -16.75
N ASP A 165 -5.30 11.36 -15.79
CA ASP A 165 -6.49 12.21 -15.62
C ASP A 165 -7.82 11.43 -15.57
N TYR A 166 -7.78 10.13 -15.26
CA TYR A 166 -8.95 9.24 -15.19
C TYR A 166 -9.81 9.24 -16.47
N ARG A 167 -9.23 9.60 -17.61
CA ARG A 167 -9.92 9.70 -18.89
C ARG A 167 -9.02 9.33 -20.07
N GLN A 168 -9.63 9.24 -21.24
CA GLN A 168 -8.88 9.21 -22.48
C GLN A 168 -8.29 10.62 -22.74
N LEU A 169 -6.98 10.66 -22.98
CA LEU A 169 -6.28 11.85 -23.43
C LEU A 169 -6.49 12.02 -24.93
N LYS A 170 -6.63 13.27 -25.39
CA LYS A 170 -6.76 13.59 -26.82
C LYS A 170 -5.40 13.47 -27.49
N THR A 171 -5.13 12.41 -28.24
CA THR A 171 -3.87 12.27 -29.00
C THR A 171 -4.06 12.55 -30.49
N GLU A 172 -2.98 12.73 -31.25
CA GLU A 172 -3.04 12.95 -32.70
C GLU A 172 -3.76 11.81 -33.45
N THR A 173 -3.68 10.58 -32.94
CA THR A 173 -4.33 9.40 -33.52
C THR A 173 -5.72 9.10 -32.93
N GLY A 174 -6.23 9.98 -32.07
CA GLY A 174 -7.54 9.85 -31.42
C GLY A 174 -7.46 9.69 -29.89
N PRO A 175 -8.61 9.61 -29.20
CA PRO A 175 -8.66 9.47 -27.75
C PRO A 175 -8.01 8.17 -27.26
N MET A 176 -7.17 8.24 -26.23
CA MET A 176 -6.39 7.10 -25.75
C MET A 176 -6.17 7.13 -24.24
N ASN A 177 -6.36 5.99 -23.58
CA ASN A 177 -5.92 5.81 -22.19
C ASN A 177 -4.40 5.65 -22.16
N GLN A 178 -3.73 6.54 -21.43
CA GLN A 178 -2.29 6.47 -21.16
C GLN A 178 -2.09 6.25 -19.67
N TYR A 179 -1.15 5.39 -19.27
CA TYR A 179 -0.94 4.98 -17.88
C TYR A 179 0.47 5.34 -17.44
N VAL A 180 0.61 5.76 -16.17
CA VAL A 180 1.91 6.17 -15.61
C VAL A 180 2.87 4.97 -15.60
N ALA A 181 4.00 5.16 -16.28
CA ALA A 181 5.10 4.22 -16.29
C ALA A 181 6.40 4.92 -15.92
N LEU A 182 7.29 4.19 -15.28
CA LEU A 182 8.62 4.61 -14.88
C LEU A 182 9.65 3.67 -15.49
N TRP A 183 10.72 4.25 -16.01
CA TRP A 183 11.86 3.55 -16.55
C TRP A 183 13.15 4.20 -16.04
N TYR A 184 14.27 3.49 -16.17
CA TYR A 184 15.58 4.02 -15.83
C TYR A 184 16.49 3.98 -17.05
N LYS A 185 17.08 5.13 -17.39
CA LYS A 185 18.07 5.23 -18.48
C LYS A 185 19.35 5.83 -17.93
N HIS A 186 20.43 5.04 -17.95
CA HIS A 186 21.74 5.40 -17.37
C HIS A 186 21.69 5.81 -15.89
N GLY A 187 20.82 5.16 -15.11
CA GLY A 187 20.66 5.44 -13.67
C GLY A 187 19.64 6.53 -13.34
N GLU A 188 19.18 7.28 -14.34
CA GLU A 188 18.21 8.36 -14.14
C GLU A 188 16.77 7.85 -14.28
N PRO A 189 15.87 8.19 -13.34
CA PRO A 189 14.44 7.87 -13.44
C PRO A 189 13.78 8.73 -14.53
N VAL A 190 12.95 8.10 -15.37
CA VAL A 190 12.23 8.76 -16.46
C VAL A 190 10.79 8.28 -16.46
N PHE A 191 9.86 9.21 -16.24
CA PHE A 191 8.44 8.93 -16.42
C PHE A 191 8.08 8.93 -17.91
N GLY A 192 7.08 8.12 -18.24
CA GLY A 192 6.53 8.04 -19.57
C GLY A 192 5.14 7.45 -19.53
N ARG A 193 4.70 6.97 -20.69
CA ARG A 193 3.39 6.39 -20.87
C ARG A 193 3.49 4.91 -21.20
N ALA A 194 2.65 4.11 -20.56
CA ALA A 194 2.31 2.76 -21.00
C ALA A 194 0.86 2.71 -21.48
N TYR A 195 0.55 1.75 -22.34
CA TYR A 195 -0.80 1.53 -22.88
C TYR A 195 -0.94 0.12 -23.47
N PRO A 196 -2.16 -0.44 -23.53
CA PRO A 196 -2.38 -1.73 -24.16
C PRO A 196 -2.27 -1.62 -25.68
N GLY A 197 -1.40 -2.42 -26.29
CA GLY A 197 -1.40 -2.64 -27.74
C GLY A 197 -2.62 -3.45 -28.21
N GLN A 198 -2.77 -3.64 -29.52
CA GLN A 198 -3.90 -4.39 -30.10
C GLN A 198 -4.06 -5.82 -29.54
N SER A 199 -2.96 -6.43 -29.11
CA SER A 199 -2.92 -7.77 -28.51
C SER A 199 -3.16 -7.79 -26.99
N GLY A 200 -3.44 -6.64 -26.37
CA GLY A 200 -3.56 -6.51 -24.91
C GLY A 200 -2.22 -6.58 -24.17
N LYS A 201 -1.10 -6.46 -24.91
CA LYS A 201 0.26 -6.43 -24.36
C LYS A 201 0.70 -5.01 -24.03
N ILE A 202 1.61 -4.87 -23.07
CA ILE A 202 2.18 -3.58 -22.67
C ILE A 202 3.02 -3.02 -23.81
N MET A 203 2.59 -1.87 -24.31
CA MET A 203 3.40 -0.93 -25.08
C MET A 203 3.80 0.21 -24.14
N ALA A 204 4.96 0.82 -24.38
CA ALA A 204 5.41 1.96 -23.60
C ALA A 204 6.23 2.94 -24.45
N ASN A 205 6.33 4.19 -24.00
CA ASN A 205 7.06 5.24 -24.69
C ASN A 205 7.66 6.24 -23.68
N PHE A 206 8.97 6.45 -23.78
CA PHE A 206 9.77 7.32 -22.91
C PHE A 206 10.65 8.24 -23.74
N GLY A 207 10.69 9.52 -23.37
CA GLY A 207 11.65 10.50 -23.91
C GLY A 207 12.79 10.71 -22.91
N ALA A 208 14.02 10.36 -23.30
CA ALA A 208 15.18 10.54 -22.43
C ALA A 208 16.49 10.62 -23.21
N ASN A 209 17.37 11.53 -22.78
CA ASN A 209 18.69 11.78 -23.36
C ASN A 209 18.61 12.05 -24.86
N ASN A 210 17.69 12.94 -25.27
CA ASN A 210 17.44 13.31 -26.67
C ASN A 210 16.92 12.16 -27.56
N GLN A 211 16.46 11.05 -26.97
CA GLN A 211 15.97 9.88 -27.70
C GLN A 211 14.55 9.51 -27.28
N GLU A 212 13.73 9.13 -28.24
CA GLU A 212 12.51 8.37 -27.99
C GLU A 212 12.87 6.89 -27.84
N ASN A 213 12.28 6.23 -26.84
CA ASN A 213 12.42 4.79 -26.60
C ASN A 213 11.01 4.25 -26.51
N SER A 214 10.63 3.39 -27.46
CA SER A 214 9.23 2.99 -27.67
C SER A 214 9.05 1.55 -28.16
N GLY A 215 10.14 0.79 -28.21
CA GLY A 215 10.15 -0.61 -28.62
C GLY A 215 10.65 -1.56 -27.52
N PRO A 216 10.93 -2.83 -27.91
CA PRO A 216 11.39 -3.87 -26.99
C PRO A 216 12.68 -3.53 -26.22
N GLU A 217 13.47 -2.56 -26.69
CA GLU A 217 14.68 -2.07 -26.02
C GLU A 217 14.43 -1.49 -24.63
N ILE A 218 13.19 -1.09 -24.32
CA ILE A 218 12.78 -0.64 -22.98
C ILE A 218 13.03 -1.76 -21.95
N GLY A 219 12.78 -3.03 -22.31
CA GLY A 219 12.96 -4.15 -21.41
C GLY A 219 12.07 -4.05 -20.17
N SER A 220 12.69 -3.98 -18.98
CA SER A 220 11.99 -3.84 -17.71
C SER A 220 11.53 -2.40 -17.47
N LEU A 221 10.33 -2.24 -16.96
CA LEU A 221 9.73 -0.96 -16.56
C LEU A 221 8.84 -1.16 -15.33
N GLN A 222 8.41 -0.07 -14.72
CA GLN A 222 7.48 -0.08 -13.59
C GLN A 222 6.20 0.65 -13.98
N MET A 223 5.05 0.10 -13.61
CA MET A 223 3.76 0.78 -13.79
C MET A 223 3.21 1.21 -12.43
N LEU A 224 2.67 2.43 -12.34
CA LEU A 224 2.00 2.88 -11.13
C LEU A 224 0.70 2.10 -10.97
N THR A 225 0.62 1.31 -9.92
CA THR A 225 -0.57 0.53 -9.58
C THR A 225 -1.38 1.23 -8.53
N VAL A 226 -2.69 1.09 -8.68
CA VAL A 226 -3.66 1.53 -7.69
C VAL A 226 -4.36 0.26 -7.22
N PRO A 227 -4.05 -0.25 -6.01
CA PRO A 227 -4.84 -1.27 -5.36
C PRO A 227 -6.31 -0.89 -5.37
N ASP A 228 -7.16 -1.88 -5.09
CA ASP A 228 -8.56 -1.63 -4.80
C ASP A 228 -8.68 -0.43 -3.86
N GLU A 229 -9.53 0.52 -4.22
CA GLU A 229 -9.70 1.77 -3.50
C GLU A 229 -9.94 1.49 -2.01
N SER A 230 -10.52 0.33 -1.67
CA SER A 230 -10.72 -0.16 -0.30
C SER A 230 -9.44 -0.30 0.52
N LYS A 231 -8.26 -0.24 -0.09
CA LYS A 231 -6.96 -0.52 0.52
C LYS A 231 -6.03 0.70 0.53
N MET A 232 -6.37 1.77 -0.20
CA MET A 232 -5.54 2.95 -0.37
C MET A 232 -5.74 4.02 0.71
N GLY A 233 -4.64 4.59 1.17
CA GLY A 233 -4.57 5.73 2.08
C GLY A 233 -4.27 7.05 1.40
N LEU A 234 -3.79 6.99 0.16
CA LEU A 234 -3.63 8.13 -0.72
C LEU A 234 -4.85 8.29 -1.62
N GLU A 235 -5.14 9.54 -1.95
CA GLU A 235 -5.94 9.92 -3.11
C GLU A 235 -4.98 10.43 -4.18
N TYR A 236 -5.16 10.01 -5.43
CA TYR A 236 -4.43 10.58 -6.56
C TYR A 236 -5.31 11.58 -7.28
N LYS A 237 -4.72 12.70 -7.67
CA LYS A 237 -5.40 13.72 -8.45
C LYS A 237 -4.44 14.33 -9.46
N TRP A 238 -4.92 14.46 -10.69
CA TRP A 238 -4.25 15.28 -11.69
C TRP A 238 -4.71 16.72 -11.50
N ILE A 239 -3.76 17.61 -11.24
CA ILE A 239 -4.00 19.03 -10.98
C ILE A 239 -2.86 19.84 -11.58
N THR A 240 -3.11 21.12 -11.79
CA THR A 240 -2.03 22.04 -12.18
C THR A 240 -1.03 22.19 -11.04
N ARG A 241 0.23 22.51 -11.36
CA ARG A 241 1.27 22.78 -10.34
C ARG A 241 0.90 23.92 -9.41
N ALA A 242 0.15 24.91 -9.91
CA ALA A 242 -0.34 26.03 -9.11
C ALA A 242 -1.34 25.56 -8.05
N GLU A 243 -2.31 24.73 -8.42
CA GLU A 243 -3.30 24.16 -7.50
C GLU A 243 -2.67 23.19 -6.50
N GLY A 244 -1.69 22.38 -6.94
CA GLY A 244 -0.98 21.46 -6.05
C GLY A 244 -0.29 22.17 -4.89
N ARG A 245 0.38 23.29 -5.18
CA ARG A 245 1.09 24.10 -4.17
C ARG A 245 0.15 24.75 -3.15
N SER A 246 -1.05 25.16 -3.57
CA SER A 246 -2.01 25.84 -2.68
C SER A 246 -2.90 24.88 -1.89
N GLY A 247 -3.13 23.66 -2.40
CA GLY A 247 -4.08 22.70 -1.85
C GLY A 247 -3.51 21.66 -0.88
N GLY A 248 -2.21 21.72 -0.54
CA GLY A 248 -1.57 20.74 0.35
C GLY A 248 -1.32 19.37 -0.29
N TRP A 249 -1.29 19.28 -1.62
CA TRP A 249 -0.98 18.06 -2.36
C TRP A 249 0.53 17.85 -2.47
N THR A 250 0.96 16.59 -2.42
CA THR A 250 2.34 16.20 -2.73
C THR A 250 2.41 15.62 -4.13
N THR A 251 3.49 15.91 -4.85
CA THR A 251 3.69 15.41 -6.23
C THR A 251 4.26 14.00 -6.16
N VAL A 252 3.69 13.06 -6.93
CA VAL A 252 4.32 11.74 -7.15
C VAL A 252 5.66 11.96 -7.84
N HIS A 253 6.75 11.43 -7.29
CA HIS A 253 8.07 11.65 -7.87
C HIS A 253 9.04 10.50 -7.54
N VAL A 254 10.05 10.34 -8.39
CA VAL A 254 11.21 9.48 -8.14
C VAL A 254 12.45 10.29 -8.50
N GLY A 255 13.28 10.59 -7.50
CA GLY A 255 14.33 11.60 -7.64
C GLY A 255 13.71 12.95 -8.04
N ASP A 256 14.33 13.59 -9.03
CA ASP A 256 13.84 14.84 -9.64
C ASP A 256 12.85 14.62 -10.79
N SER A 257 12.35 13.41 -10.99
CA SER A 257 11.41 13.10 -12.06
C SER A 257 10.00 12.94 -11.52
N ALA A 258 8.99 13.46 -12.23
CA ALA A 258 7.57 13.33 -11.90
C ALA A 258 6.71 13.08 -13.15
N PRO A 259 5.57 12.38 -13.04
CA PRO A 259 4.67 12.20 -14.17
C PRO A 259 3.90 13.51 -14.44
N VAL A 260 3.75 13.86 -15.73
CA VAL A 260 3.06 15.09 -16.16
C VAL A 260 2.26 14.84 -17.44
N ILE A 261 1.09 15.46 -17.53
CA ILE A 261 0.37 15.56 -18.81
C ILE A 261 0.78 16.88 -19.47
N VAL A 262 1.35 16.77 -20.66
CA VAL A 262 1.73 17.92 -21.49
C VAL A 262 0.74 18.09 -22.62
N VAL A 263 0.59 19.33 -23.09
CA VAL A 263 -0.28 19.67 -24.22
C VAL A 263 0.58 20.26 -25.34
N ASP A 264 0.48 19.71 -26.55
CA ASP A 264 1.19 20.24 -27.72
C ASP A 264 0.47 21.44 -28.35
N GLU A 265 1.12 22.07 -29.33
CA GLU A 265 0.59 23.25 -30.05
C GLU A 265 -0.76 22.99 -30.77
N LYS A 266 -1.11 21.73 -31.04
CA LYS A 266 -2.37 21.31 -31.66
C LYS A 266 -3.43 20.94 -30.61
N GLY A 267 -3.12 21.10 -29.32
CA GLY A 267 -3.98 20.72 -28.21
C GLY A 267 -4.10 19.21 -28.05
N ASN A 268 -3.08 18.43 -28.43
CA ASN A 268 -3.00 17.01 -28.11
C ASN A 268 -2.27 16.82 -26.79
N GLU A 269 -2.66 15.78 -26.05
CA GLU A 269 -2.27 15.52 -24.68
C GLU A 269 -1.45 14.23 -24.60
N TYR A 270 -0.31 14.31 -23.90
CA TYR A 270 0.59 13.19 -23.72
C TYR A 270 1.07 13.11 -22.28
N LEU A 271 1.12 11.90 -21.75
CA LEU A 271 1.78 11.61 -20.49
C LEU A 271 3.29 11.47 -20.71
N GLY A 272 4.07 12.18 -19.90
CA GLY A 272 5.52 12.29 -20.01
C GLY A 272 6.22 12.51 -18.68
N ASN A 273 7.43 13.05 -18.76
CA ASN A 273 8.32 13.32 -17.63
C ASN A 273 8.40 14.82 -17.36
N LEU A 274 8.31 15.21 -16.09
CA LEU A 274 8.73 16.51 -15.59
C LEU A 274 10.00 16.32 -14.78
N ASP A 275 11.11 16.86 -15.26
CA ASP A 275 12.33 17.05 -14.47
C ASP A 275 12.11 18.29 -13.58
N THR A 276 11.87 18.08 -12.29
CA THR A 276 11.58 19.12 -11.31
C THR A 276 12.80 19.96 -10.95
N GLY A 277 14.01 19.41 -11.11
CA GLY A 277 15.27 20.12 -10.88
C GLY A 277 15.57 21.13 -11.99
N LYS A 278 15.23 20.79 -13.23
CA LYS A 278 15.41 21.66 -14.42
C LYS A 278 14.15 22.42 -14.81
N ASP A 279 13.03 22.09 -14.18
CA ASP A 279 11.70 22.57 -14.55
C ASP A 279 11.40 22.36 -16.05
N LYS A 280 11.66 21.15 -16.54
CA LYS A 280 11.56 20.76 -17.94
C LYS A 280 10.60 19.60 -18.10
N ALA A 281 9.55 19.77 -18.92
CA ALA A 281 8.67 18.68 -19.31
C ALA A 281 9.13 18.08 -20.65
N SER A 282 9.06 16.75 -20.80
CA SER A 282 9.40 16.09 -22.05
C SER A 282 8.62 14.80 -22.29
N ILE A 283 8.54 14.42 -23.57
CA ILE A 283 7.93 13.17 -24.06
C ILE A 283 8.82 12.53 -25.12
N GLY A 284 8.67 11.22 -25.32
CA GLY A 284 9.18 10.56 -26.52
C GLY A 284 8.26 10.86 -27.71
N TRP A 285 8.86 11.39 -28.78
CA TRP A 285 8.15 11.78 -29.99
C TRP A 285 9.07 11.77 -31.23
N ALA A 286 8.65 11.09 -32.30
CA ALA A 286 9.28 11.10 -33.61
C ALA A 286 10.81 10.81 -33.57
N GLY A 287 11.20 9.80 -32.79
CA GLY A 287 12.58 9.34 -32.62
C GLY A 287 13.40 10.14 -31.60
N LYS A 288 12.84 11.21 -31.01
CA LYS A 288 13.56 12.10 -30.09
C LYS A 288 12.81 12.32 -28.79
N GLU A 289 13.54 12.79 -27.79
CA GLU A 289 12.93 13.46 -26.65
C GLU A 289 12.49 14.86 -27.11
N LYS A 290 11.18 15.12 -27.11
CA LYS A 290 10.61 16.44 -27.37
C LYS A 290 10.42 17.15 -26.03
N GLU A 291 11.09 18.29 -25.86
CA GLU A 291 10.80 19.20 -24.76
C GLU A 291 9.48 19.92 -25.03
N MET A 292 8.70 20.12 -23.96
CA MET A 292 7.35 20.65 -24.03
C MET A 292 7.28 21.92 -23.19
N ASP A 293 6.65 22.95 -23.76
CA ASP A 293 6.31 24.16 -23.01
C ASP A 293 5.33 23.82 -21.88
N ARG A 294 5.50 24.49 -20.74
CA ARG A 294 4.78 24.20 -19.48
C ARG A 294 3.35 24.70 -19.51
#